data_AF-A0A8C5WUA0-F1
#
_entry.id   AF-A0A8C5WUA0-F1
#
_cell.length_a   1.000
_cell.length_b   1.000
_cell.length_c   1.000
_cell.angle_alpha   90.00
_cell.angle_beta   90.00
_cell.angle_gamma   90.00
#
_symmetry.space_group_name_H-M   'P 1'
#
loop_
_entity.id
_entity.type
_entity.pdbx_description
1 polymer ?
#
loop_
_entity_poly.entity_id
_entity_poly.type
_entity_poly.pdbx_seq_one_letter_code
_entity_poly.pdbx_strand_id
1 'polypeptide(L)'
;MAREVYLLLLLLFCGRTISEWQPLPQMPSETLDFGYVPHKIYNTNAYYEPGTIGILFHIVHAFLCIVQPNYFPQDLFKKLALQTFGNKPGDYQKAVYYEIGFIILGALGILFVLLLPLIGLCFCLCRCCDNCGGEMHQRQKKNANCRRGCFASLLLVATLISSIGVFFAYAANQHLTSQVRGARGLMNNNFKDLQMFLNGTPGQINYLVNQYNTTKKKALSDLNNVGTLLGSRVWEQLGKEVYPALDAALTMAGAIRETKEALENVSGCLEMLQEGTEKLHTSLMDVMEDLIDTLNDSACMATQAASTCNLIRNSLNQLTINANYSKVSYTLHASVKRLGYAAFNDTPELIRDQTKNILSDIKSILENVGSNITAFTKKLPIQKILTDFTVYLAQNEAYVEYYFPLVEQYDFYRWLGCLILCCMVILILVFFYLGLLCGTCGYDKNATPTTRGCVSNTGGNFLMAGVTFSFLFSWLLMLTVVVTFITGGNMEKLICESFDDKTLFQVRHSI
;
A
#
# COMPACT_ATOMS: atom_id res chain seq x y z
N MET A 1 28.51 -21.39 -28.09
CA MET A 1 28.52 -19.95 -27.76
C MET A 1 27.65 -19.10 -28.69
N ALA A 2 27.79 -19.15 -30.03
CA ALA A 2 26.95 -18.32 -30.93
C ALA A 2 25.43 -18.66 -30.90
N ARG A 3 25.08 -19.93 -30.64
CA ARG A 3 23.68 -20.39 -30.56
C ARG A 3 22.96 -19.97 -29.27
N GLU A 4 23.71 -19.81 -28.17
CA GLU A 4 23.20 -19.33 -26.88
C GLU A 4 22.91 -17.82 -26.93
N VAL A 5 23.76 -17.05 -27.60
CA VAL A 5 23.59 -15.60 -27.80
C VAL A 5 22.38 -15.29 -28.70
N TYR A 6 22.14 -16.12 -29.73
CA TYR A 6 20.95 -15.99 -30.59
C TYR A 6 19.64 -16.34 -29.84
N LEU A 7 19.69 -17.31 -28.93
CA LEU A 7 18.53 -17.68 -28.09
C LEU A 7 18.19 -16.58 -27.06
N LEU A 8 19.22 -15.92 -26.50
CA LEU A 8 19.07 -14.78 -25.60
C LEU A 8 18.52 -13.53 -26.31
N LEU A 9 18.92 -13.30 -27.56
CA LEU A 9 18.37 -12.24 -28.42
C LEU A 9 16.90 -12.44 -28.77
N LEU A 10 16.42 -13.69 -28.88
CA LEU A 10 15.00 -14.01 -29.11
C LEU A 10 14.15 -13.89 -27.83
N LEU A 11 14.73 -14.12 -26.65
CA LEU A 11 14.04 -13.96 -25.37
C LEU A 11 13.86 -12.49 -24.94
N LEU A 12 14.68 -11.58 -25.48
CA LEU A 12 14.56 -10.13 -25.28
C LEU A 12 13.33 -9.50 -25.97
N PHE A 13 12.68 -10.21 -26.91
CA PHE A 13 11.49 -9.73 -27.63
C PHE A 13 10.15 -10.20 -27.04
N CYS A 14 10.14 -10.98 -25.96
CA CYS A 14 8.91 -11.50 -25.35
C CYS A 14 8.66 -10.84 -23.98
N GLY A 15 8.03 -9.67 -24.00
CA GLY A 15 7.59 -8.96 -22.79
C GLY A 15 6.55 -9.78 -22.02
N ARG A 16 6.82 -10.02 -20.73
CA ARG A 16 5.87 -10.62 -19.77
C ARG A 16 4.78 -9.62 -19.44
N THR A 17 3.53 -9.96 -19.73
CA THR A 17 2.36 -9.32 -19.14
C THR A 17 2.09 -9.95 -17.77
N ILE A 18 2.30 -9.18 -16.70
CA ILE A 18 1.92 -9.58 -15.34
C ILE A 18 0.45 -9.19 -15.15
N SER A 19 -0.38 -10.20 -14.92
CA SER A 19 -1.80 -10.08 -14.62
C SER A 19 -2.00 -9.40 -13.27
N GLU A 20 -2.61 -8.23 -13.27
CA GLU A 20 -3.08 -7.54 -12.07
C GLU A 20 -4.36 -8.23 -11.56
N TRP A 21 -4.34 -8.69 -10.31
CA TRP A 21 -5.50 -9.30 -9.66
C TRP A 21 -6.45 -8.20 -9.17
N GLN A 22 -7.68 -8.16 -9.72
CA GLN A 22 -8.77 -7.35 -9.16
C GLN A 22 -9.35 -8.01 -7.90
N PRO A 23 -9.56 -7.26 -6.80
CA PRO A 23 -10.32 -7.74 -5.67
C PRO A 23 -11.83 -7.73 -5.95
N LEU A 24 -12.52 -8.76 -5.44
CA LEU A 24 -13.97 -8.95 -5.49
C LEU A 24 -14.73 -7.81 -4.78
N PRO A 25 -15.93 -7.42 -5.26
CA PRO A 25 -16.78 -6.44 -4.58
C PRO A 25 -17.33 -7.00 -3.25
N GLN A 26 -17.07 -6.31 -2.14
CA GLN A 26 -17.78 -6.54 -0.88
C GLN A 26 -19.15 -5.85 -0.91
N MET A 27 -20.18 -6.57 -0.44
CA MET A 27 -21.54 -6.06 -0.22
C MET A 27 -21.57 -4.98 0.88
N PRO A 28 -22.58 -4.08 0.87
CA PRO A 28 -22.56 -2.86 1.65
C PRO A 28 -22.76 -3.17 3.13
N SER A 29 -21.65 -3.15 3.88
CA SER A 29 -21.70 -2.61 5.24
C SER A 29 -22.01 -1.13 5.12
N GLU A 30 -22.76 -0.58 6.06
CA GLU A 30 -22.96 0.87 6.20
C GLU A 30 -21.59 1.50 6.50
N THR A 31 -20.79 1.68 5.44
CA THR A 31 -19.38 2.05 5.51
C THR A 31 -19.31 3.50 5.90
N LEU A 32 -18.57 3.80 6.97
CA LEU A 32 -18.26 5.19 7.31
C LEU A 32 -17.52 5.81 6.13
N ASP A 33 -18.14 6.78 5.47
CA ASP A 33 -17.51 7.57 4.43
C ASP A 33 -16.59 8.61 5.09
N PHE A 34 -15.29 8.36 4.98
CA PHE A 34 -14.26 9.27 5.45
C PHE A 34 -13.84 10.28 4.38
N GLY A 35 -14.38 10.21 3.16
CA GLY A 35 -13.94 11.01 2.02
C GLY A 35 -12.51 10.70 1.55
N TYR A 36 -12.04 11.47 0.57
CA TYR A 36 -10.68 11.34 0.03
C TYR A 36 -9.70 12.30 0.71
N VAL A 37 -8.52 11.78 1.06
CA VAL A 37 -7.41 12.61 1.52
C VAL A 37 -7.04 13.60 0.41
N PRO A 38 -6.89 14.91 0.71
CA PRO A 38 -6.51 15.90 -0.30
C PRO A 38 -5.20 15.52 -0.99
N HIS A 39 -5.26 15.22 -2.29
CA HIS A 39 -4.07 14.90 -3.07
C HIS A 39 -3.50 16.16 -3.72
N LYS A 40 -2.17 16.21 -3.84
CA LYS A 40 -1.46 17.22 -4.62
C LYS A 40 -1.10 16.63 -5.97
N ILE A 41 -1.19 17.42 -7.02
CA ILE A 41 -0.76 17.04 -8.36
C ILE A 41 0.72 17.39 -8.46
N TYR A 42 1.56 16.37 -8.65
CA TYR A 42 3.00 16.53 -8.84
C TYR A 42 3.30 16.70 -10.33
N ASN A 43 4.30 17.53 -10.65
CA ASN A 43 4.70 17.83 -12.01
C ASN A 43 5.66 16.79 -12.60
N THR A 44 6.38 16.07 -11.74
CA THR A 44 7.41 15.12 -12.16
C THR A 44 6.82 13.76 -12.50
N ASN A 45 7.08 13.29 -13.72
CA ASN A 45 6.73 11.94 -14.13
C ASN A 45 7.78 10.93 -13.62
N ALA A 46 7.31 9.83 -13.04
CA ALA A 46 8.18 8.80 -12.48
C ALA A 46 8.80 7.85 -13.54
N TYR A 47 8.39 7.95 -14.80
CA TYR A 47 8.76 6.99 -15.84
C TYR A 47 9.68 7.62 -16.90
N TYR A 48 10.84 7.00 -17.11
CA TYR A 48 11.81 7.37 -18.13
C TYR A 48 11.81 6.33 -19.25
N GLU A 49 11.53 6.77 -20.47
CA GLU A 49 11.70 5.93 -21.67
C GLU A 49 12.98 6.32 -22.40
N PRO A 50 13.98 5.42 -22.49
CA PRO A 50 15.23 5.70 -23.19
C PRO A 50 15.08 5.79 -24.72
N GLY A 51 13.90 5.53 -25.28
CA GLY A 51 13.68 5.56 -26.72
C GLY A 51 14.67 4.69 -27.51
N THR A 52 15.12 5.17 -28.66
CA THR A 52 16.04 4.42 -29.55
C THR A 52 17.46 4.30 -29.03
N ILE A 53 17.91 5.19 -28.12
CA ILE A 53 19.24 5.10 -27.50
C ILE A 53 19.33 3.93 -26.51
N GLY A 54 18.19 3.38 -26.07
CA GLY A 54 18.13 2.23 -25.16
C GLY A 54 18.93 1.01 -25.65
N ILE A 55 19.03 0.80 -26.96
CA ILE A 55 19.84 -0.29 -27.54
C ILE A 55 21.32 -0.11 -27.17
N LEU A 56 21.83 1.13 -27.20
CA LEU A 56 23.22 1.43 -26.81
C LEU A 56 23.44 1.13 -25.33
N PHE A 57 22.49 1.52 -24.47
CA PHE A 57 22.57 1.24 -23.04
C PHE A 57 22.60 -0.26 -22.76
N HIS A 58 21.75 -1.05 -23.42
CA HIS A 58 21.80 -2.51 -23.27
C HIS A 58 23.16 -3.12 -23.64
N ILE A 59 23.79 -2.64 -24.72
CA ILE A 59 25.14 -3.09 -25.10
C ILE A 59 26.16 -2.72 -24.02
N VAL A 60 26.10 -1.50 -23.50
CA VAL A 60 27.02 -1.01 -22.46
C VAL A 60 26.81 -1.80 -21.16
N HIS A 61 25.58 -1.98 -20.68
CA HIS A 61 25.30 -2.76 -19.47
C HIS A 61 25.75 -4.22 -19.64
N ALA A 62 25.49 -4.85 -20.79
CA ALA A 62 25.96 -6.21 -21.07
C ALA A 62 27.49 -6.31 -21.02
N PHE A 63 28.19 -5.33 -21.60
CA PHE A 63 29.65 -5.26 -21.53
C PHE A 63 30.13 -5.05 -20.08
N LEU A 64 29.54 -4.14 -19.33
CA LEU A 64 29.92 -3.89 -17.94
C LEU A 64 29.64 -5.08 -17.03
N CYS A 65 28.62 -5.88 -17.29
CA CYS A 65 28.39 -7.14 -16.58
C CYS A 65 29.46 -8.21 -16.88
N ILE A 66 30.10 -8.15 -18.04
CA ILE A 66 31.25 -9.02 -18.35
C ILE A 66 32.52 -8.51 -17.65
N VAL A 67 32.73 -7.19 -17.65
CA VAL A 67 33.89 -6.55 -17.01
C VAL A 67 33.84 -6.70 -15.48
N GLN A 68 32.67 -6.45 -14.91
CA GLN A 68 32.41 -6.51 -13.47
C GLN A 68 31.12 -7.30 -13.23
N PRO A 69 31.21 -8.62 -13.02
CA PRO A 69 30.06 -9.46 -12.72
C PRO A 69 29.68 -9.45 -11.23
N ASN A 70 30.54 -8.91 -10.35
CA ASN A 70 30.31 -8.94 -8.92
C ASN A 70 29.24 -7.94 -8.48
N TYR A 71 28.42 -8.32 -7.50
CA TYR A 71 27.45 -7.43 -6.86
C TYR A 71 28.12 -6.33 -6.03
N PHE A 72 27.38 -5.25 -5.78
CA PHE A 72 27.83 -4.10 -5.00
C PHE A 72 28.45 -4.52 -3.65
N PRO A 73 29.70 -4.11 -3.34
CA PRO A 73 30.45 -4.60 -2.18
C PRO A 73 30.06 -3.83 -0.91
N GLN A 74 28.86 -4.10 -0.37
CA GLN A 74 28.30 -3.42 0.80
C GLN A 74 29.27 -3.36 2.00
N ASP A 75 29.94 -4.47 2.30
CA ASP A 75 30.92 -4.57 3.39
C ASP A 75 32.09 -3.58 3.24
N LEU A 76 32.54 -3.38 2.01
CA LEU A 76 33.68 -2.50 1.70
C LEU A 76 33.29 -1.05 1.93
N PHE A 77 32.11 -0.66 1.43
CA PHE A 77 31.56 0.68 1.60
C PHE A 77 31.20 0.98 3.05
N LYS A 78 30.69 0.00 3.80
CA LYS A 78 30.43 0.14 5.24
C LYS A 78 31.72 0.43 6.01
N LYS A 79 32.79 -0.31 5.73
CA LYS A 79 34.11 -0.06 6.33
C LYS A 79 34.70 1.29 5.92
N LEU A 80 34.51 1.69 4.66
CA LEU A 80 34.94 2.99 4.16
C LEU A 80 34.21 4.14 4.88
N ALA A 81 32.89 4.03 5.04
CA ALA A 81 32.07 5.01 5.75
C ALA A 81 32.43 5.11 7.24
N LEU A 82 32.74 3.97 7.88
CA LEU A 82 33.23 3.91 9.25
C LEU A 82 34.72 4.28 9.40
N GLN A 83 35.41 4.69 8.32
CA GLN A 83 36.85 4.98 8.30
C GLN A 83 37.75 3.84 8.81
N THR A 84 37.26 2.60 8.76
CA THR A 84 38.01 1.39 9.18
C THR A 84 38.60 0.62 8.00
N PHE A 85 38.40 1.12 6.78
CA PHE A 85 38.96 0.56 5.57
C PHE A 85 40.50 0.61 5.60
N GLY A 86 41.15 -0.50 5.26
CA GLY A 86 42.62 -0.63 5.28
C GLY A 86 43.20 -1.19 6.57
N ASN A 87 42.39 -1.35 7.63
CA ASN A 87 42.83 -1.96 8.89
C ASN A 87 43.20 -3.44 8.75
N LYS A 88 42.71 -4.12 7.71
CA LYS A 88 43.08 -5.50 7.37
C LYS A 88 43.63 -5.54 5.94
N PRO A 89 44.76 -6.24 5.68
CA PRO A 89 45.31 -6.35 4.34
C PRO A 89 44.34 -7.00 3.34
N GLY A 90 43.44 -7.87 3.81
CA GLY A 90 42.41 -8.50 2.98
C GLY A 90 41.35 -7.55 2.41
N ASP A 91 41.22 -6.31 2.93
CA ASP A 91 40.26 -5.34 2.41
C ASP A 91 40.71 -4.78 1.04
N TYR A 92 42.02 -4.57 0.85
CA TYR A 92 42.58 -4.21 -0.45
C TYR A 92 42.41 -5.35 -1.46
N GLN A 93 42.60 -6.61 -1.04
CA GLN A 93 42.43 -7.76 -1.92
C GLN A 93 40.99 -7.88 -2.43
N LYS A 94 39.99 -7.61 -1.58
CA LYS A 94 38.58 -7.59 -1.98
C LYS A 94 38.27 -6.46 -2.95
N ALA A 95 38.81 -5.26 -2.72
CA ALA A 95 38.65 -4.12 -3.63
C ALA A 95 39.27 -4.39 -5.00
N VAL A 96 40.48 -4.96 -5.03
CA VAL A 96 41.17 -5.31 -6.27
C VAL A 96 40.45 -6.43 -7.02
N TYR A 97 39.94 -7.44 -6.31
CA TYR A 97 39.17 -8.53 -6.94
C TYR A 97 37.87 -8.02 -7.54
N TYR A 98 37.22 -7.07 -6.87
CA TYR A 98 36.08 -6.36 -7.44
C TYR A 98 36.53 -5.65 -8.73
N GLU A 99 37.47 -4.71 -8.69
CA GLU A 99 37.85 -3.90 -9.86
C GLU A 99 38.71 -4.62 -10.92
N ILE A 100 38.92 -5.93 -10.84
CA ILE A 100 39.94 -6.63 -11.63
C ILE A 100 39.73 -6.48 -13.15
N GLY A 101 38.48 -6.52 -13.63
CA GLY A 101 38.18 -6.35 -15.06
C GLY A 101 38.50 -4.95 -15.56
N PHE A 102 38.21 -3.92 -14.76
CA PHE A 102 38.57 -2.53 -15.07
C PHE A 102 40.09 -2.34 -15.06
N ILE A 103 40.80 -2.95 -14.11
CA ILE A 103 42.26 -2.87 -14.03
C ILE A 103 42.90 -3.51 -15.27
N ILE A 104 42.47 -4.71 -15.67
CA ILE A 104 43.01 -5.41 -16.84
C ILE A 104 42.78 -4.60 -18.12
N LEU A 105 41.55 -4.16 -18.37
CA LEU A 105 41.22 -3.39 -19.58
C LEU A 105 41.87 -2.01 -19.58
N GLY A 106 41.94 -1.35 -18.42
CA GLY A 106 42.66 -0.09 -18.24
C GLY A 106 44.15 -0.24 -18.54
N ALA A 107 44.79 -1.29 -18.02
CA ALA A 107 46.20 -1.58 -18.29
C ALA A 107 46.46 -1.87 -19.77
N LEU A 108 45.60 -2.65 -20.43
CA LEU A 108 45.69 -2.89 -21.88
C LEU A 108 45.53 -1.60 -22.69
N GLY A 109 44.62 -0.72 -22.28
CA GLY A 109 44.43 0.57 -22.91
C GLY A 109 45.63 1.51 -22.72
N ILE A 110 46.21 1.57 -21.52
CA ILE A 110 47.43 2.35 -21.25
C ILE A 110 48.61 1.81 -22.06
N LEU A 111 48.75 0.49 -22.14
CA LEU A 111 49.77 -0.14 -22.97
C LEU A 111 49.62 0.27 -24.44
N PHE A 112 48.39 0.30 -24.96
CA PHE A 112 48.10 0.77 -26.31
C PHE A 112 48.49 2.25 -26.51
N VAL A 113 48.16 3.12 -25.55
CA VAL A 113 48.51 4.55 -25.57
C VAL A 113 50.03 4.75 -25.68
N LEU A 114 50.81 3.92 -25.00
CA LEU A 114 52.28 4.01 -25.01
C LEU A 114 52.90 3.36 -26.26
N LEU A 115 52.43 2.16 -26.64
CA LEU A 115 53.03 1.39 -27.73
C LEU A 115 52.73 1.97 -29.11
N LEU A 116 51.52 2.50 -29.36
CA LEU A 116 51.16 2.95 -30.71
C LEU A 116 52.00 4.11 -31.23
N PRO A 117 52.29 5.17 -30.45
CA PRO A 117 53.21 6.22 -30.87
C PRO A 117 54.62 5.70 -31.14
N LEU A 118 55.12 4.77 -30.30
CA LEU A 118 56.43 4.15 -30.47
C LEU A 118 56.52 3.32 -31.75
N ILE A 119 55.49 2.51 -32.03
CA ILE A 119 55.39 1.72 -33.27
C ILE A 119 55.26 2.66 -34.47
N GLY A 120 54.49 3.74 -34.37
CA GLY A 120 54.35 4.74 -35.42
C GLY A 120 55.68 5.44 -35.74
N LEU A 121 56.46 5.79 -34.72
CA LEU A 121 57.78 6.40 -34.87
C LEU A 121 58.78 5.40 -35.50
N CYS A 122 58.80 4.15 -35.02
CA CYS A 122 59.63 3.09 -35.58
C CYS A 122 59.27 2.81 -37.06
N PHE A 123 57.97 2.75 -37.37
CA PHE A 123 57.49 2.58 -38.74
C PHE A 123 57.89 3.75 -39.64
N CYS A 124 57.79 4.99 -39.13
CA CYS A 124 58.21 6.18 -39.85
C CYS A 124 59.73 6.15 -40.16
N LEU A 125 60.57 5.84 -39.17
CA LEU A 125 62.02 5.71 -39.34
C LEU A 125 62.38 4.59 -40.32
N CYS A 126 61.79 3.40 -40.16
CA CYS A 126 61.99 2.29 -41.10
C CYS A 126 61.59 2.65 -42.52
N ARG A 127 60.49 3.41 -42.69
CA ARG A 127 60.04 3.90 -44.00
C ARG A 127 60.99 4.94 -44.60
N CYS A 128 61.58 5.82 -43.78
CA CYS A 128 62.61 6.77 -44.22
C CYS A 128 63.92 6.07 -44.63
N CYS A 129 64.19 4.86 -44.12
CA CYS A 129 65.31 4.01 -44.53
C CYS A 129 64.94 3.02 -45.65
N ASP A 130 63.99 3.38 -46.52
CA ASP A 130 63.46 2.57 -47.64
C ASP A 130 62.85 1.19 -47.27
N ASN A 131 62.79 0.84 -45.99
CA ASN A 131 62.14 -0.37 -45.50
C ASN A 131 60.63 -0.14 -45.25
N CYS A 132 59.88 -1.17 -44.84
CA CYS A 132 58.44 -1.04 -44.53
C CYS A 132 57.58 -0.40 -45.65
N GLY A 133 57.93 -0.69 -46.91
CA GLY A 133 57.24 -0.16 -48.10
C GLY A 133 57.67 1.26 -48.50
N GLY A 134 58.81 1.75 -48.00
CA GLY A 134 59.50 2.94 -48.51
C GLY A 134 60.07 2.71 -49.92
N GLU A 135 60.61 1.52 -50.17
CA GLU A 135 61.04 1.10 -51.51
C GLU A 135 59.86 1.07 -52.49
N MET A 136 59.90 1.95 -53.49
CA MET A 136 58.84 2.09 -54.50
C MET A 136 58.79 0.92 -55.50
N HIS A 137 59.77 0.00 -55.45
CA HIS A 137 59.84 -1.16 -56.33
C HIS A 137 59.01 -2.34 -55.79
N GLN A 138 57.85 -2.60 -56.41
CA GLN A 138 56.94 -3.67 -55.96
C GLN A 138 57.20 -4.99 -56.69
N ARG A 139 57.83 -5.95 -56.00
CA ARG A 139 58.02 -7.33 -56.50
C ARG A 139 56.67 -8.07 -56.53
N GLN A 140 56.16 -8.39 -57.71
CA GLN A 140 54.89 -9.12 -57.86
C GLN A 140 55.03 -10.55 -57.32
N LYS A 141 54.35 -10.84 -56.20
CA LYS A 141 54.25 -12.20 -55.62
C LYS A 141 53.14 -13.00 -56.32
N LYS A 142 53.31 -14.32 -56.42
CA LYS A 142 52.37 -15.25 -57.10
C LYS A 142 50.89 -15.12 -56.65
N ASN A 143 50.65 -14.70 -55.40
CA ASN A 143 49.31 -14.52 -54.81
C ASN A 143 48.93 -13.05 -54.55
N ALA A 144 49.57 -12.08 -55.22
CA ALA A 144 49.39 -10.65 -54.91
C ALA A 144 47.94 -10.16 -55.07
N ASN A 145 47.20 -10.63 -56.07
CA ASN A 145 45.82 -10.21 -56.33
C ASN A 145 44.85 -10.66 -55.23
N CYS A 146 44.95 -11.93 -54.80
CA CYS A 146 44.13 -12.47 -53.71
C CYS A 146 44.43 -11.76 -52.37
N ARG A 147 45.72 -11.56 -52.06
CA ARG A 147 46.14 -10.87 -50.82
C ARG A 147 45.66 -9.42 -50.78
N ARG A 148 45.73 -8.70 -51.90
CA ARG A 148 45.23 -7.33 -52.00
C ARG A 148 43.71 -7.26 -51.87
N GLY A 149 42.99 -8.18 -52.51
CA GLY A 149 41.53 -8.30 -52.36
C GLY A 149 41.15 -8.54 -50.90
N CYS A 150 41.79 -9.51 -50.24
CA CYS A 150 41.56 -9.82 -48.84
C CYS A 150 41.80 -8.61 -47.92
N PHE A 151 42.94 -7.92 -48.05
CA PHE A 151 43.21 -6.73 -47.23
C PHE A 151 42.28 -5.57 -47.52
N ALA A 152 41.90 -5.34 -48.78
CA ALA A 152 40.93 -4.31 -49.12
C ALA A 152 39.55 -4.62 -48.52
N SER A 153 39.10 -5.89 -48.57
CA SER A 153 37.86 -6.33 -47.95
C SER A 153 37.89 -6.22 -46.43
N LEU A 154 38.99 -6.63 -45.77
CA LEU A 154 39.16 -6.49 -44.33
C LEU A 154 39.16 -5.02 -43.90
N LEU A 155 39.86 -4.17 -44.64
CA LEU A 155 39.87 -2.73 -44.37
C LEU A 155 38.47 -2.14 -44.56
N LEU A 156 37.75 -2.52 -45.62
CA LEU A 156 36.38 -2.08 -45.85
C LEU A 156 35.46 -2.47 -44.67
N VAL A 157 35.51 -3.72 -44.23
CA VAL A 157 34.72 -4.18 -43.06
C VAL A 157 35.09 -3.40 -41.80
N ALA A 158 36.38 -3.21 -41.53
CA ALA A 158 36.84 -2.44 -40.37
C ALA A 158 36.39 -0.97 -40.44
N THR A 159 36.42 -0.35 -41.63
CA THR A 159 35.94 1.03 -41.83
C THR A 159 34.43 1.14 -41.61
N LEU A 160 33.65 0.16 -42.06
CA LEU A 160 32.20 0.14 -41.84
C LEU A 160 31.85 0.00 -40.35
N ILE A 161 32.52 -0.92 -39.63
CA ILE A 161 32.33 -1.07 -38.18
C ILE A 161 32.71 0.24 -37.45
N SER A 162 33.82 0.86 -37.84
CA SER A 162 34.27 2.13 -37.25
C SER A 162 33.29 3.26 -37.54
N SER A 163 32.67 3.32 -38.73
CA SER A 163 31.61 4.28 -39.04
C SER A 163 30.39 4.14 -38.13
N ILE A 164 29.96 2.91 -37.82
CA ILE A 164 28.89 2.66 -36.84
C ILE A 164 29.31 3.16 -35.45
N GLY A 165 30.55 2.89 -35.03
CA GLY A 165 31.08 3.37 -33.75
C GLY A 165 31.07 4.89 -33.61
N VAL A 166 31.47 5.63 -34.66
CA VAL A 166 31.41 7.09 -34.67
C VAL A 166 29.97 7.61 -34.61
N PHE A 167 29.05 6.96 -35.32
CA PHE A 167 27.63 7.31 -35.25
C PHE A 167 27.09 7.16 -33.82
N PHE A 168 27.42 6.05 -33.14
CA PHE A 168 27.05 5.85 -31.74
C PHE A 168 27.69 6.87 -30.81
N ALA A 169 28.97 7.20 -31.00
CA ALA A 169 29.65 8.22 -30.20
C ALA A 169 28.98 9.59 -30.36
N TYR A 170 28.62 9.98 -31.58
CA TYR A 170 27.90 11.22 -31.86
C TYR A 170 26.50 11.22 -31.25
N ALA A 171 25.73 10.14 -31.44
CA ALA A 171 24.39 10.00 -30.89
C ALA A 171 24.40 10.07 -29.34
N ALA A 172 25.32 9.37 -28.69
CA ALA A 172 25.51 9.42 -27.25
C ALA A 172 25.91 10.82 -26.76
N ASN A 173 26.79 11.50 -27.50
CA ASN A 173 27.23 12.86 -27.17
C ASN A 173 26.06 13.87 -27.19
N GLN A 174 25.19 13.76 -28.21
CA GLN A 174 24.00 14.60 -28.34
C GLN A 174 22.95 14.25 -27.28
N HIS A 175 22.74 12.95 -27.03
CA HIS A 175 21.82 12.49 -25.99
C HIS A 175 22.22 13.03 -24.62
N LEU A 176 23.50 12.96 -24.26
CA LEU A 176 23.98 13.46 -22.96
C LEU A 176 23.71 14.97 -22.79
N THR A 177 23.97 15.79 -23.82
CA THR A 177 23.62 17.22 -23.78
C THR A 177 22.11 17.45 -23.64
N SER A 178 21.28 16.66 -24.32
CA SER A 178 19.82 16.73 -24.16
C SER A 178 19.40 16.40 -22.73
N GLN A 179 20.00 15.37 -22.11
CA GLN A 179 19.71 14.99 -20.73
C GLN A 179 20.17 16.04 -19.73
N VAL A 180 21.36 16.64 -19.92
CA VAL A 180 21.84 17.75 -19.06
C VAL A 180 20.87 18.93 -19.12
N ARG A 181 20.39 19.32 -20.31
CA ARG A 181 19.39 20.40 -20.44
C ARG A 181 18.05 20.03 -19.80
N GLY A 182 17.60 18.78 -19.98
CA GLY A 182 16.37 18.26 -19.37
C GLY A 182 16.45 18.18 -17.84
N ALA A 183 17.62 17.87 -17.30
CA ALA A 183 17.84 17.73 -15.86
C ALA A 183 17.52 19.01 -15.10
N ARG A 184 17.74 20.20 -15.68
CA ARG A 184 17.37 21.47 -15.06
C ARG A 184 15.87 21.56 -14.79
N GLY A 185 15.06 21.26 -15.81
CA GLY A 185 13.61 21.26 -15.71
C GLY A 185 13.11 20.21 -14.73
N LEU A 186 13.71 19.02 -14.77
CA LEU A 186 13.39 17.92 -13.86
C LEU A 186 13.72 18.27 -12.41
N MET A 187 14.88 18.84 -12.13
CA MET A 187 15.27 19.28 -10.79
C MET A 187 14.33 20.36 -10.26
N ASN A 188 14.01 21.37 -11.07
CA ASN A 188 13.07 22.43 -10.68
C ASN A 188 11.67 21.86 -10.37
N ASN A 189 11.18 20.94 -11.19
CA ASN A 189 9.91 20.27 -10.94
C ASN A 189 9.96 19.41 -9.66
N ASN A 190 11.05 18.69 -9.42
CA ASN A 190 11.24 17.91 -8.19
C ASN A 190 11.29 18.79 -6.93
N PHE A 191 11.97 19.94 -6.96
CA PHE A 191 11.98 20.89 -5.85
C PHE A 191 10.57 21.43 -5.58
N LYS A 192 9.84 21.82 -6.63
CA LYS A 192 8.44 22.25 -6.52
C LYS A 192 7.53 21.15 -5.97
N ASP A 193 7.71 19.92 -6.42
CA ASP A 193 6.93 18.77 -5.96
C ASP A 193 7.19 18.46 -4.49
N LEU A 194 8.46 18.52 -4.07
CA LEU A 194 8.84 18.36 -2.68
C LEU A 194 8.30 19.50 -1.82
N GLN A 195 8.33 20.74 -2.32
CA GLN A 195 7.71 21.87 -1.63
C GLN A 195 6.18 21.71 -1.52
N MET A 196 5.51 21.23 -2.58
CA MET A 196 4.08 20.93 -2.56
C MET A 196 3.74 19.81 -1.57
N PHE A 197 4.58 18.77 -1.49
CA PHE A 197 4.45 17.70 -0.50
C PHE A 197 4.55 18.25 0.92
N LEU A 198 5.57 19.05 1.21
CA LEU A 198 5.78 19.64 2.54
C LEU A 198 4.64 20.58 2.94
N ASN A 199 4.20 21.45 2.03
CA ASN A 199 3.08 22.37 2.26
C ASN A 199 1.73 21.64 2.37
N GLY A 200 1.56 20.51 1.68
CA GLY A 200 0.34 19.70 1.73
C GLY A 200 0.21 18.84 2.99
N THR A 201 1.34 18.40 3.55
CA THR A 201 1.40 17.45 4.67
C THR A 201 0.62 17.91 5.91
N PRO A 202 0.73 19.17 6.40
CA PRO A 202 -0.06 19.64 7.54
C PRO A 202 -1.57 19.56 7.30
N GLY A 203 -2.02 19.88 6.08
CA GLY A 203 -3.42 19.81 5.69
C GLY A 203 -3.95 18.38 5.69
N GLN A 204 -3.16 17.43 5.18
CA GLN A 204 -3.51 16.00 5.18
C GLN A 204 -3.56 15.42 6.60
N ILE A 205 -2.61 15.80 7.48
CA ILE A 205 -2.62 15.39 8.89
C ILE A 205 -3.87 15.93 9.59
N ASN A 206 -4.19 17.23 9.40
CA ASN A 206 -5.36 17.83 10.01
C ASN A 206 -6.66 17.19 9.49
N TYR A 207 -6.70 16.82 8.21
CA TYR A 207 -7.80 16.07 7.63
C TYR A 207 -7.99 14.70 8.32
N LEU A 208 -6.92 13.92 8.48
CA LEU A 208 -6.96 12.63 9.19
C LEU A 208 -7.42 12.80 10.66
N VAL A 209 -6.91 13.81 11.36
CA VAL A 209 -7.34 14.11 12.74
C VAL A 209 -8.82 14.47 12.78
N ASN A 210 -9.32 15.24 11.81
CA ASN A 210 -10.72 15.61 11.76
C ASN A 210 -11.64 14.42 11.44
N GLN A 211 -11.15 13.38 10.75
CA GLN A 211 -11.93 12.17 10.50
C GLN A 211 -12.30 11.40 11.77
N TYR A 212 -11.52 11.58 12.85
CA TYR A 212 -11.92 11.07 14.17
C TYR A 212 -13.30 11.60 14.60
N ASN A 213 -13.65 12.85 14.24
CA ASN A 213 -14.96 13.41 14.56
C ASN A 213 -16.11 12.68 13.85
N THR A 214 -15.88 12.14 12.65
CA THR A 214 -16.87 11.34 11.91
C THR A 214 -17.18 10.05 12.67
N THR A 215 -16.13 9.31 13.05
CA THR A 215 -16.26 8.11 13.88
C THR A 215 -16.89 8.43 15.24
N LYS A 216 -16.44 9.51 15.89
CA LYS A 216 -16.98 9.97 17.18
C LYS A 216 -18.48 10.24 17.08
N LYS A 217 -18.94 10.99 16.07
CA LYS A 217 -20.36 11.31 15.88
C LYS A 217 -21.21 10.06 15.67
N LYS A 218 -20.74 9.10 14.86
CA LYS A 218 -21.45 7.83 14.65
C LYS A 218 -21.51 7.01 15.93
N ALA A 219 -20.39 6.85 16.63
CA ALA A 219 -20.35 6.16 17.92
C ALA A 219 -21.28 6.82 18.95
N LEU A 220 -21.27 8.16 19.07
CA LEU A 220 -22.19 8.90 19.93
C LEU A 220 -23.66 8.71 19.53
N SER A 221 -23.95 8.66 18.24
CA SER A 221 -25.31 8.41 17.73
C SER A 221 -25.79 7.01 18.13
N ASP A 222 -24.97 5.98 17.90
CA ASP A 222 -25.32 4.60 18.25
C ASP A 222 -25.45 4.44 19.79
N LEU A 223 -24.56 5.09 20.54
CA LEU A 223 -24.58 5.15 22.01
C LEU A 223 -25.83 5.85 22.56
N ASN A 224 -26.27 6.95 21.95
CA ASN A 224 -27.52 7.63 22.33
C ASN A 224 -28.76 6.78 22.03
N ASN A 225 -28.66 5.88 21.06
CA ASN A 225 -29.72 4.95 20.66
C ASN A 225 -29.63 3.58 21.34
N VAL A 226 -28.79 3.40 22.37
CA VAL A 226 -28.65 2.12 23.10
C VAL A 226 -29.99 1.67 23.73
N GLY A 227 -30.79 2.60 24.26
CA GLY A 227 -32.10 2.27 24.82
C GLY A 227 -33.03 1.63 23.79
N THR A 228 -32.99 2.05 22.54
CA THR A 228 -33.81 1.46 21.47
C THR A 228 -33.13 0.24 20.86
N LEU A 229 -31.82 0.25 20.61
CA LEU A 229 -31.08 -0.85 19.96
C LEU A 229 -30.84 -2.07 20.85
N LEU A 230 -30.56 -1.83 22.13
CA LEU A 230 -30.29 -2.85 23.13
C LEU A 230 -31.58 -3.18 23.89
N GLY A 231 -32.35 -2.16 24.25
CA GLY A 231 -33.64 -2.34 24.91
C GLY A 231 -34.65 -3.09 24.04
N SER A 232 -34.74 -2.84 22.72
CA SER A 232 -35.63 -3.64 21.85
C SER A 232 -35.22 -5.10 21.77
N ARG A 233 -33.91 -5.39 21.60
CA ARG A 233 -33.41 -6.78 21.53
C ARG A 233 -33.59 -7.53 22.84
N VAL A 234 -33.34 -6.87 23.97
CA VAL A 234 -33.57 -7.46 25.30
C VAL A 234 -35.06 -7.66 25.52
N TRP A 235 -35.89 -6.66 25.23
CA TRP A 235 -37.35 -6.73 25.39
C TRP A 235 -37.95 -7.85 24.53
N GLU A 236 -37.52 -7.99 23.27
CA GLU A 236 -37.98 -9.04 22.36
C GLU A 236 -37.56 -10.44 22.83
N GLN A 237 -36.33 -10.59 23.32
CA GLN A 237 -35.83 -11.87 23.80
C GLN A 237 -36.46 -12.28 25.14
N LEU A 238 -36.64 -11.32 26.06
CA LEU A 238 -37.26 -11.55 27.36
C LEU A 238 -38.78 -11.75 27.23
N GLY A 239 -39.42 -11.11 26.25
CA GLY A 239 -40.85 -11.24 25.98
C GLY A 239 -41.26 -12.67 25.64
N LYS A 240 -40.39 -13.43 24.96
CA LYS A 240 -40.62 -14.85 24.64
C LYS A 240 -40.87 -15.71 25.88
N GLU A 241 -40.25 -15.39 27.00
CA GLU A 241 -40.37 -16.12 28.26
C GLU A 241 -41.39 -15.47 29.22
N VAL A 242 -41.45 -14.14 29.25
CA VAL A 242 -42.30 -13.40 30.20
C VAL A 242 -43.78 -13.43 29.81
N TYR A 243 -44.12 -13.34 28.51
CA TYR A 243 -45.52 -13.36 28.06
C TYR A 243 -46.24 -14.68 28.41
N PRO A 244 -45.68 -15.88 28.14
CA PRO A 244 -46.31 -17.14 28.51
C PRO A 244 -46.48 -17.32 30.02
N ALA A 245 -45.48 -16.92 30.81
CA ALA A 245 -45.55 -17.02 32.27
C ALA A 245 -46.64 -16.11 32.85
N LEU A 246 -46.78 -14.89 32.33
CA LEU A 246 -47.79 -13.94 32.77
C LEU A 246 -49.20 -14.33 32.33
N ASP A 247 -49.34 -14.96 31.16
CA ASP A 247 -50.61 -15.53 30.69
C ASP A 247 -51.04 -16.73 31.55
N ALA A 248 -50.12 -17.64 31.89
CA ALA A 248 -50.41 -18.76 32.79
C ALA A 248 -50.86 -18.28 34.19
N ALA A 249 -50.22 -17.25 34.74
CA ALA A 249 -50.64 -16.63 35.99
C ALA A 249 -52.04 -15.99 35.89
N LEU A 250 -52.38 -15.43 34.72
CA LEU A 250 -53.72 -14.88 34.45
C LEU A 250 -54.78 -15.99 34.40
N THR A 251 -54.49 -17.12 33.77
CA THR A 251 -55.40 -18.28 33.75
C THR A 251 -55.68 -18.77 35.17
N MET A 252 -54.65 -18.85 36.02
CA MET A 252 -54.83 -19.19 37.44
C MET A 252 -55.70 -18.17 38.18
N ALA A 253 -55.47 -16.87 37.96
CA ALA A 253 -56.30 -15.82 38.56
C ALA A 253 -57.78 -15.89 38.09
N GLY A 254 -58.01 -16.30 36.83
CA GLY A 254 -59.33 -16.58 36.30
C GLY A 254 -60.02 -17.73 37.03
N ALA A 255 -59.33 -18.86 37.20
CA ALA A 255 -59.81 -20.00 37.97
C ALA A 255 -60.11 -19.64 39.44
N ILE A 256 -59.31 -18.75 40.04
CA ILE A 256 -59.55 -18.21 41.40
C ILE A 256 -60.84 -17.38 41.47
N ARG A 257 -61.14 -16.58 40.43
CA ARG A 257 -62.39 -15.81 40.37
C ARG A 257 -63.60 -16.74 40.20
N GLU A 258 -63.51 -17.74 39.33
CA GLU A 258 -64.57 -18.72 39.13
C GLU A 258 -64.86 -19.52 40.40
N THR A 259 -63.82 -19.90 41.15
CA THR A 259 -63.98 -20.55 42.45
C THR A 259 -64.60 -19.60 43.50
N LYS A 260 -64.32 -18.30 43.46
CA LYS A 260 -65.00 -17.30 44.29
C LYS A 260 -66.50 -17.23 43.97
N GLU A 261 -66.86 -17.14 42.69
CA GLU A 261 -68.25 -17.07 42.22
C GLU A 261 -69.03 -18.34 42.58
N ALA A 262 -68.43 -19.51 42.41
CA ALA A 262 -69.03 -20.78 42.83
C ALA A 262 -69.32 -20.81 44.33
N LEU A 263 -68.43 -20.24 45.14
CA LEU A 263 -68.55 -20.23 46.59
C LEU A 263 -69.53 -19.14 47.07
N GLU A 264 -69.73 -18.04 46.31
CA GLU A 264 -70.78 -17.03 46.57
C GLU A 264 -72.18 -17.61 46.27
N ASN A 265 -72.28 -18.51 45.29
CA ASN A 265 -73.54 -19.22 45.05
C ASN A 265 -73.91 -20.16 46.21
N VAL A 266 -72.92 -20.67 46.96
CA VAL A 266 -73.16 -21.47 48.17
C VAL A 266 -73.74 -20.60 49.30
N SER A 267 -73.43 -19.31 49.39
CA SER A 267 -74.07 -18.44 50.39
C SER A 267 -75.56 -18.20 50.11
N GLY A 268 -76.02 -18.22 48.85
CA GLY A 268 -77.44 -18.17 48.54
C GLY A 268 -78.23 -19.39 49.06
N CYS A 269 -77.57 -20.55 49.15
CA CYS A 269 -78.15 -21.75 49.75
C CYS A 269 -78.28 -21.63 51.28
N LEU A 270 -77.36 -20.91 51.92
CA LEU A 270 -77.39 -20.64 53.36
C LEU A 270 -78.59 -19.78 53.77
N GLU A 271 -78.92 -18.77 52.97
CA GLU A 271 -80.01 -17.83 53.23
C GLU A 271 -81.38 -18.52 53.17
N MET A 272 -81.61 -19.36 52.16
CA MET A 272 -82.83 -20.19 52.07
C MET A 272 -83.00 -21.15 53.27
N LEU A 273 -81.89 -21.70 53.78
CA LEU A 273 -81.90 -22.58 54.95
C LEU A 273 -82.23 -21.82 56.24
N GLN A 274 -81.74 -20.59 56.40
CA GLN A 274 -82.07 -19.74 57.54
C GLN A 274 -83.54 -19.32 57.52
N GLU A 275 -84.05 -18.84 56.39
CA GLU A 275 -85.44 -18.41 56.26
C GLU A 275 -86.43 -19.57 56.53
N GLY A 276 -86.17 -20.75 55.99
CA GLY A 276 -86.98 -21.94 56.24
C GLY A 276 -86.99 -22.35 57.72
N THR A 277 -85.88 -22.16 58.42
CA THR A 277 -85.75 -22.46 59.86
C THR A 277 -86.53 -21.46 60.72
N GLU A 278 -86.45 -20.16 60.42
CA GLU A 278 -87.18 -19.11 61.15
C GLU A 278 -88.69 -19.24 60.98
N LYS A 279 -89.16 -19.49 59.75
CA LYS A 279 -90.59 -19.66 59.46
C LYS A 279 -91.21 -20.86 60.18
N LEU A 280 -90.45 -21.96 60.25
CA LEU A 280 -90.87 -23.14 60.99
C LEU A 280 -90.92 -22.87 62.50
N HIS A 281 -89.93 -22.15 63.05
CA HIS A 281 -89.89 -21.78 64.46
C HIS A 281 -91.09 -20.92 64.88
N THR A 282 -91.41 -19.89 64.10
CA THR A 282 -92.57 -19.00 64.34
C THR A 282 -93.89 -19.74 64.31
N SER A 283 -94.12 -20.56 63.27
CA SER A 283 -95.35 -21.35 63.18
C SER A 283 -95.53 -22.32 64.35
N LEU A 284 -94.42 -22.86 64.88
CA LEU A 284 -94.45 -23.75 66.04
C LEU A 284 -94.77 -23.00 67.34
N MET A 285 -94.29 -21.76 67.48
CA MET A 285 -94.57 -20.90 68.63
C MET A 285 -96.03 -20.43 68.66
N ASP A 286 -96.61 -20.03 67.53
CA ASP A 286 -98.02 -19.62 67.45
C ASP A 286 -98.96 -20.76 67.89
N VAL A 287 -98.72 -21.98 67.40
CA VAL A 287 -99.48 -23.17 67.80
C VAL A 287 -99.31 -23.45 69.30
N MET A 288 -98.12 -23.20 69.85
CA MET A 288 -97.85 -23.38 71.27
C MET A 288 -98.63 -22.36 72.12
N GLU A 289 -98.69 -21.09 71.69
CA GLU A 289 -99.42 -20.02 72.39
C GLU A 289 -100.94 -20.25 72.36
N ASP A 290 -101.50 -20.57 71.19
CA ASP A 290 -102.92 -20.91 71.04
C ASP A 290 -103.33 -22.09 71.94
N LEU A 291 -102.46 -23.10 72.05
CA LEU A 291 -102.69 -24.23 72.95
C LEU A 291 -102.69 -23.78 74.42
N ILE A 292 -101.76 -22.92 74.82
CA ILE A 292 -101.67 -22.42 76.20
C ILE A 292 -102.92 -21.61 76.56
N ASP A 293 -103.39 -20.77 75.65
CA ASP A 293 -104.55 -19.92 75.89
C ASP A 293 -105.82 -20.75 76.05
N THR A 294 -105.99 -21.76 75.18
CA THR A 294 -107.07 -22.76 75.29
C THR A 294 -107.01 -23.53 76.62
N LEU A 295 -105.81 -23.83 77.12
CA LEU A 295 -105.61 -24.53 78.39
C LEU A 295 -105.89 -23.66 79.63
N ASN A 296 -106.04 -22.34 79.49
CA ASN A 296 -106.34 -21.41 80.58
C ASN A 296 -107.84 -21.11 80.73
N ASP A 297 -108.70 -21.63 79.85
CA ASP A 297 -110.14 -21.42 79.94
C ASP A 297 -110.70 -22.01 81.25
N SER A 298 -111.69 -21.32 81.84
CA SER A 298 -112.42 -21.76 83.02
C SER A 298 -113.01 -23.18 82.92
N ALA A 299 -113.31 -23.65 81.70
CA ALA A 299 -113.74 -25.02 81.44
C ALA A 299 -112.67 -26.07 81.81
N CYS A 300 -111.38 -25.76 81.69
CA CYS A 300 -110.29 -26.65 82.13
C CYS A 300 -110.19 -26.77 83.66
N MET A 301 -110.86 -25.91 84.43
CA MET A 301 -110.92 -25.99 85.90
C MET A 301 -112.11 -26.83 86.39
N ALA A 302 -113.02 -27.22 85.50
CA ALA A 302 -114.11 -28.14 85.83
C ALA A 302 -113.57 -29.53 86.13
N THR A 303 -114.08 -30.17 87.19
CA THR A 303 -113.60 -31.47 87.71
C THR A 303 -113.58 -32.60 86.68
N GLN A 304 -114.34 -32.48 85.59
CA GLN A 304 -114.38 -33.44 84.49
C GLN A 304 -113.23 -33.28 83.46
N ALA A 305 -112.60 -32.10 83.35
CA ALA A 305 -111.62 -31.77 82.28
C ALA A 305 -110.19 -31.50 82.79
N ALA A 306 -110.03 -31.21 84.08
CA ALA A 306 -108.76 -30.77 84.68
C ALA A 306 -107.59 -31.77 84.51
N SER A 307 -107.85 -33.08 84.52
CA SER A 307 -106.79 -34.09 84.34
C SER A 307 -106.21 -34.09 82.92
N THR A 308 -107.05 -33.87 81.91
CA THR A 308 -106.63 -33.89 80.49
C THR A 308 -105.87 -32.61 80.13
N CYS A 309 -106.34 -31.45 80.60
CA CYS A 309 -105.67 -30.17 80.34
C CYS A 309 -104.25 -30.14 80.93
N ASN A 310 -104.03 -30.69 82.13
CA ASN A 310 -102.71 -30.74 82.74
C ASN A 310 -101.71 -31.65 81.99
N LEU A 311 -102.16 -32.74 81.38
CA LEU A 311 -101.30 -33.62 80.57
C LEU A 311 -100.79 -32.92 79.30
N ILE A 312 -101.68 -32.18 78.62
CA ILE A 312 -101.33 -31.43 77.42
C ILE A 312 -100.35 -30.30 77.78
N ARG A 313 -100.61 -29.60 78.89
CA ARG A 313 -99.75 -28.52 79.39
C ARG A 313 -98.30 -28.95 79.58
N ASN A 314 -98.08 -30.15 80.11
CA ASN A 314 -96.74 -30.69 80.34
C ASN A 314 -96.03 -31.13 79.04
N SER A 315 -96.75 -31.37 77.95
CA SER A 315 -96.17 -31.82 76.68
C SER A 315 -95.69 -30.67 75.79
N LEU A 316 -96.11 -29.43 76.07
CA LEU A 316 -95.79 -28.25 75.26
C LEU A 316 -94.29 -27.95 75.15
N ASN A 317 -93.53 -28.21 76.21
CA ASN A 317 -92.08 -27.94 76.24
C ASN A 317 -91.25 -28.80 75.27
N GLN A 318 -91.86 -29.76 74.56
CA GLN A 318 -91.17 -30.56 73.55
C GLN A 318 -91.19 -29.92 72.14
N LEU A 319 -91.91 -28.81 71.96
CA LEU A 319 -92.10 -28.15 70.66
C LEU A 319 -91.07 -27.01 70.42
N THR A 320 -89.77 -27.24 70.66
CA THR A 320 -88.72 -26.23 70.39
C THR A 320 -87.66 -26.74 69.41
N ILE A 321 -87.29 -25.93 68.41
CA ILE A 321 -86.27 -26.25 67.38
C ILE A 321 -84.97 -25.48 67.65
N ASN A 322 -83.83 -26.14 67.49
CA ASN A 322 -82.50 -25.57 67.76
C ASN A 322 -81.50 -25.85 66.60
N ALA A 323 -81.44 -24.98 65.58
CA ALA A 323 -80.46 -25.06 64.47
C ALA A 323 -79.77 -23.70 64.23
N ASN A 324 -78.44 -23.69 64.03
CA ASN A 324 -77.63 -22.47 63.86
C ASN A 324 -76.62 -22.61 62.70
N TYR A 325 -76.67 -21.67 61.73
CA TYR A 325 -75.92 -21.71 60.46
C TYR A 325 -74.97 -20.52 60.24
N SER A 326 -74.57 -19.81 61.30
CA SER A 326 -73.95 -18.47 61.20
C SER A 326 -72.43 -18.39 60.91
N LYS A 327 -71.77 -19.37 60.27
CA LYS A 327 -70.31 -19.27 60.00
C LYS A 327 -69.87 -19.79 58.63
N VAL A 328 -69.94 -18.94 57.59
CA VAL A 328 -69.02 -19.01 56.43
C VAL A 328 -68.83 -17.59 55.85
N SER A 329 -67.60 -17.04 55.91
CA SER A 329 -67.19 -15.88 55.10
C SER A 329 -65.72 -16.03 54.73
N TYR A 330 -65.38 -15.79 53.46
CA TYR A 330 -64.03 -15.79 52.91
C TYR A 330 -63.86 -14.59 51.97
N THR A 331 -62.68 -13.97 52.00
CA THR A 331 -62.31 -12.85 51.13
C THR A 331 -61.00 -13.15 50.41
N LEU A 332 -60.97 -12.92 49.09
CA LEU A 332 -59.76 -13.04 48.27
C LEU A 332 -59.60 -11.80 47.36
N HIS A 333 -58.41 -11.21 47.35
CA HIS A 333 -58.06 -10.05 46.50
C HIS A 333 -57.26 -10.52 45.28
N ALA A 334 -57.74 -10.23 44.07
CA ALA A 334 -57.04 -10.52 42.81
C ALA A 334 -56.73 -9.22 42.06
N SER A 335 -55.45 -8.85 41.96
CA SER A 335 -55.00 -7.67 41.18
C SER A 335 -53.60 -7.86 40.57
N VAL A 336 -53.34 -9.01 39.95
CA VAL A 336 -52.00 -9.36 39.41
C VAL A 336 -51.79 -8.88 37.96
N LYS A 337 -52.87 -8.77 37.17
CA LYS A 337 -52.81 -8.53 35.71
C LYS A 337 -52.13 -7.23 35.31
N ARG A 338 -52.55 -6.09 35.89
CA ARG A 338 -52.06 -4.77 35.47
C ARG A 338 -50.61 -4.51 35.86
N LEU A 339 -50.17 -5.09 36.97
CA LEU A 339 -48.87 -4.81 37.54
C LEU A 339 -47.74 -5.50 36.76
N GLY A 340 -47.94 -6.75 36.33
CA GLY A 340 -46.92 -7.51 35.60
C GLY A 340 -46.62 -6.98 34.19
N TYR A 341 -47.67 -6.64 33.42
CA TYR A 341 -47.51 -6.09 32.07
C TYR A 341 -46.92 -4.67 32.08
N ALA A 342 -47.30 -3.84 33.07
CA ALA A 342 -46.72 -2.51 33.23
C ALA A 342 -45.22 -2.59 33.57
N ALA A 343 -44.85 -3.42 34.56
CA ALA A 343 -43.45 -3.60 34.95
C ALA A 343 -42.57 -4.13 33.79
N PHE A 344 -43.10 -5.03 32.95
CA PHE A 344 -42.37 -5.54 31.80
C PHE A 344 -42.21 -4.49 30.68
N ASN A 345 -43.25 -3.71 30.40
CA ASN A 345 -43.18 -2.65 29.39
C ASN A 345 -42.26 -1.49 29.79
N ASP A 346 -42.01 -1.29 31.08
CA ASP A 346 -41.08 -0.28 31.60
C ASP A 346 -39.59 -0.74 31.54
N THR A 347 -39.32 -2.00 31.18
CA THR A 347 -37.96 -2.59 31.15
C THR A 347 -36.97 -1.83 30.25
N PRO A 348 -37.32 -1.36 29.02
CA PRO A 348 -36.40 -0.59 28.19
C PRO A 348 -35.99 0.74 28.83
N GLU A 349 -36.90 1.37 29.60
CA GLU A 349 -36.61 2.60 30.31
C GLU A 349 -35.67 2.35 31.50
N LEU A 350 -35.87 1.24 32.22
CA LEU A 350 -34.97 0.79 33.28
C LEU A 350 -33.56 0.49 32.75
N ILE A 351 -33.44 -0.18 31.59
CA ILE A 351 -32.14 -0.47 30.95
C ILE A 351 -31.43 0.83 30.57
N ARG A 352 -32.16 1.80 30.01
CA ARG A 352 -31.62 3.13 29.68
C ARG A 352 -31.08 3.83 30.93
N ASP A 353 -31.82 3.79 32.03
CA ASP A 353 -31.44 4.45 33.28
C ASP A 353 -30.25 3.78 33.96
N GLN A 354 -30.20 2.44 33.98
CA GLN A 354 -29.06 1.68 34.49
C GLN A 354 -27.80 1.87 33.64
N THR A 355 -27.95 1.99 32.31
CA THR A 355 -26.82 2.17 31.38
C THR A 355 -26.36 3.63 31.30
N LYS A 356 -27.10 4.59 31.88
CA LYS A 356 -26.82 6.03 31.78
C LYS A 356 -25.43 6.43 32.27
N ASN A 357 -24.97 5.86 33.39
CA ASN A 357 -23.64 6.16 33.94
C ASN A 357 -22.53 5.60 33.04
N ILE A 358 -22.67 4.34 32.59
CA ILE A 358 -21.73 3.70 31.66
C ILE A 358 -21.67 4.48 30.33
N LEU A 359 -22.82 4.91 29.83
CA LEU A 359 -22.94 5.72 28.63
C LEU A 359 -22.22 7.07 28.79
N SER A 360 -22.34 7.71 29.96
CA SER A 360 -21.63 8.94 30.29
C SER A 360 -20.11 8.73 30.33
N ASP A 361 -19.64 7.62 30.90
CA ASP A 361 -18.22 7.29 30.96
C ASP A 361 -17.63 7.04 29.56
N ILE A 362 -18.33 6.27 28.72
CA ILE A 362 -17.90 6.02 27.34
C ILE A 362 -17.85 7.32 26.53
N LYS A 363 -18.84 8.20 26.69
CA LYS A 363 -18.83 9.54 26.07
C LYS A 363 -17.61 10.35 26.50
N SER A 364 -17.29 10.34 27.79
CA SER A 364 -16.14 11.03 28.34
C SER A 364 -14.81 10.49 27.79
N ILE A 365 -14.67 9.16 27.70
CA ILE A 365 -13.50 8.52 27.09
C ILE A 365 -13.34 8.94 25.62
N LEU A 366 -14.43 8.94 24.85
CA LEU A 366 -14.41 9.30 23.43
C LEU A 366 -14.06 10.78 23.21
N GLU A 367 -14.50 11.69 24.09
CA GLU A 367 -14.06 13.09 24.08
C GLU A 367 -12.59 13.23 24.49
N ASN A 368 -12.16 12.52 25.53
CA ASN A 368 -10.78 12.52 26.01
C ASN A 368 -9.81 12.04 24.92
N VAL A 369 -10.13 10.95 24.22
CA VAL A 369 -9.35 10.43 23.08
C VAL A 369 -9.25 11.47 21.96
N GLY A 370 -10.35 12.14 21.59
CA GLY A 370 -10.33 13.20 20.57
C GLY A 370 -9.46 14.39 20.97
N SER A 371 -9.53 14.78 22.24
CA SER A 371 -8.70 15.85 22.78
C SER A 371 -7.21 15.48 22.80
N ASN A 372 -6.88 14.23 23.14
CA ASN A 372 -5.52 13.70 23.16
C ASN A 372 -4.94 13.59 21.75
N ILE A 373 -5.70 13.12 20.76
CA ILE A 373 -5.27 13.07 19.35
C ILE A 373 -4.95 14.48 18.85
N THR A 374 -5.83 15.45 19.14
CA THR A 374 -5.63 16.86 18.75
C THR A 374 -4.42 17.47 19.45
N ALA A 375 -4.25 17.22 20.74
CA ALA A 375 -3.13 17.72 21.54
C ALA A 375 -1.80 17.08 21.11
N PHE A 376 -1.78 15.78 20.84
CA PHE A 376 -0.60 15.06 20.36
C PHE A 376 -0.16 15.61 19.00
N THR A 377 -1.09 15.78 18.07
CA THR A 377 -0.80 16.34 16.73
C THR A 377 -0.18 17.74 16.81
N LYS A 378 -0.65 18.60 17.75
CA LYS A 378 -0.07 19.93 18.00
C LYS A 378 1.29 19.89 18.69
N LYS A 379 1.56 18.86 19.49
CA LYS A 379 2.84 18.67 20.20
C LYS A 379 3.91 18.02 19.34
N LEU A 380 3.53 17.27 18.30
CA LEU A 380 4.49 16.68 17.38
C LEU A 380 5.29 17.81 16.72
N PRO A 381 6.64 17.75 16.73
CA PRO A 381 7.51 18.76 16.12
C PRO A 381 7.44 18.74 14.59
N ILE A 382 6.37 18.20 13.99
CA ILE A 382 6.17 18.11 12.55
C ILE A 382 6.25 19.48 11.91
N GLN A 383 5.66 20.51 12.52
CA GLN A 383 5.80 21.88 11.99
C GLN A 383 7.25 22.34 11.97
N LYS A 384 8.01 22.09 13.04
CA LYS A 384 9.44 22.47 13.09
C LYS A 384 10.25 21.69 12.05
N ILE A 385 10.07 20.37 11.98
CA ILE A 385 10.75 19.50 11.00
C ILE A 385 10.42 19.95 9.57
N LEU A 386 9.14 20.23 9.27
CA LEU A 386 8.71 20.72 7.97
C LEU A 386 9.32 22.09 7.67
N THR A 387 9.41 22.99 8.64
CA THR A 387 9.98 24.34 8.45
C THR A 387 11.49 24.25 8.20
N ASP A 388 12.22 23.50 9.03
CA ASP A 388 13.66 23.27 8.88
C ASP A 388 13.96 22.62 7.52
N PHE A 389 13.16 21.61 7.14
CA PHE A 389 13.32 20.94 5.86
C PHE A 389 12.94 21.83 4.66
N THR A 390 11.96 22.73 4.81
CA THR A 390 11.62 23.73 3.78
C THR A 390 12.75 24.73 3.59
N VAL A 391 13.40 25.18 4.67
CA VAL A 391 14.59 26.04 4.59
C VAL A 391 15.75 25.31 3.91
N TYR A 392 16.00 24.06 4.30
CA TYR A 392 17.02 23.22 3.65
C TYR A 392 16.72 23.04 2.16
N LEU A 393 15.46 22.80 1.81
CA LEU A 393 15.03 22.64 0.42
C LEU A 393 15.29 23.91 -0.39
N ALA A 394 14.87 25.07 0.11
CA ALA A 394 15.07 26.36 -0.56
C ALA A 394 16.56 26.70 -0.72
N GLN A 395 17.39 26.36 0.28
CA GLN A 395 18.83 26.54 0.19
C GLN A 395 19.45 25.65 -0.91
N ASN A 396 19.02 24.40 -1.01
CA ASN A 396 19.49 23.48 -2.05
C ASN A 396 19.00 23.88 -3.44
N GLU A 397 17.75 24.35 -3.56
CA GLU A 397 17.21 24.87 -4.82
C GLU A 397 18.04 26.06 -5.31
N ALA A 398 18.32 27.04 -4.43
CA ALA A 398 19.17 28.19 -4.76
C ALA A 398 20.61 27.78 -5.11
N TYR A 399 21.18 26.80 -4.38
CA TYR A 399 22.50 26.27 -4.68
C TYR A 399 22.55 25.59 -6.06
N VAL A 400 21.56 24.75 -6.37
CA VAL A 400 21.46 24.09 -7.67
C VAL A 400 21.27 25.13 -8.77
N GLU A 401 20.38 26.10 -8.62
CA GLU A 401 20.15 27.14 -9.63
C GLU A 401 21.40 28.00 -9.88
N TYR A 402 22.20 28.26 -8.84
CA TYR A 402 23.47 28.98 -8.96
C TYR A 402 24.55 28.16 -9.69
N TYR A 403 24.67 26.86 -9.39
CA TYR A 403 25.70 25.99 -9.98
C TYR A 403 25.31 25.40 -11.34
N PHE A 404 24.03 25.31 -11.67
CA PHE A 404 23.57 24.69 -12.92
C PHE A 404 24.14 25.34 -14.20
N PRO A 405 24.23 26.68 -14.31
CA PRO A 405 24.86 27.33 -15.46
C PRO A 405 26.32 26.90 -15.67
N LEU A 406 27.05 26.60 -14.58
CA LEU A 406 28.41 26.05 -14.66
C LEU A 406 28.38 24.65 -15.29
N VAL A 407 27.43 23.80 -14.90
CA VAL A 407 27.24 22.47 -15.49
C VAL A 407 26.92 22.57 -16.98
N GLU A 408 26.05 23.50 -17.38
CA GLU A 408 25.75 23.76 -18.80
C GLU A 408 26.99 24.22 -19.58
N GLN A 409 27.83 25.05 -18.97
CA GLN A 409 29.09 25.50 -19.58
C GLN A 409 30.08 24.34 -19.76
N TYR A 410 30.26 23.50 -18.74
CA TYR A 410 31.11 22.31 -18.86
C TYR A 410 30.53 21.29 -19.85
N ASP A 411 29.21 21.15 -19.93
CA ASP A 411 28.56 20.31 -20.95
C ASP A 411 28.86 20.81 -22.36
N PHE A 412 28.87 22.13 -22.59
CA PHE A 412 29.25 22.70 -23.88
C PHE A 412 30.69 22.33 -24.28
N TYR A 413 31.65 22.47 -23.35
CA TYR A 413 33.05 22.09 -23.62
C TYR A 413 33.20 20.58 -23.86
N ARG A 414 32.52 19.75 -23.06
CA ARG A 414 32.47 18.29 -23.22
C ARG A 414 31.90 17.93 -24.59
N TRP A 415 30.77 18.51 -24.97
CA TRP A 415 30.09 18.29 -26.24
C TRP A 415 30.99 18.66 -27.42
N LEU A 416 31.63 19.83 -27.36
CA LEU A 416 32.55 20.30 -28.39
C LEU A 416 33.79 19.41 -28.49
N GLY A 417 34.37 18.98 -27.37
CA GLY A 417 35.49 18.06 -27.32
C GLY A 417 35.17 16.73 -28.00
N CYS A 418 34.04 16.11 -27.65
CA CYS A 418 33.57 14.87 -28.29
C CYS A 418 33.29 15.07 -29.79
N LEU A 419 32.75 16.22 -30.19
CA LEU A 419 32.51 16.54 -31.60
C LEU A 419 33.84 16.58 -32.38
N ILE A 420 34.86 17.26 -31.85
CA ILE A 420 36.20 17.32 -32.45
C ILE A 420 36.79 15.92 -32.59
N LEU A 421 36.70 15.08 -31.55
CA LEU A 421 37.17 13.69 -31.60
C LEU A 421 36.44 12.87 -32.66
N CYS A 422 35.12 13.02 -32.78
CA CYS A 422 34.34 12.38 -33.84
C CYS A 422 34.80 12.85 -35.23
N CYS A 423 35.02 14.14 -35.42
CA CYS A 423 35.54 14.70 -36.68
C CYS A 423 36.93 14.14 -37.04
N MET A 424 37.82 13.94 -36.06
CA MET A 424 39.12 13.31 -36.29
C MET A 424 38.98 11.88 -36.82
N VAL A 425 38.07 11.08 -36.25
CA VAL A 425 37.82 9.71 -36.74
C VAL A 425 37.16 9.74 -38.12
N ILE A 426 36.20 10.64 -38.36
CA ILE A 426 35.58 10.81 -39.68
C ILE A 426 36.62 11.15 -40.75
N LEU A 427 37.57 12.03 -40.45
CA LEU A 427 38.65 12.37 -41.38
C LEU A 427 39.47 11.14 -41.78
N ILE A 428 39.83 10.29 -40.80
CA ILE A 428 40.52 9.02 -41.05
C ILE A 428 39.67 8.10 -41.93
N LEU A 429 38.38 7.98 -41.64
CA LEU A 429 37.45 7.15 -42.41
C LEU A 429 37.28 7.66 -43.85
N VAL A 430 37.19 8.98 -44.06
CA VAL A 430 37.13 9.59 -45.38
C VAL A 430 38.36 9.23 -46.20
N PHE A 431 39.56 9.30 -45.61
CA PHE A 431 40.78 8.87 -46.30
C PHE A 431 40.77 7.37 -46.65
N PHE A 432 40.26 6.52 -45.77
CA PHE A 432 40.12 5.09 -46.09
C PHE A 432 39.07 4.81 -47.16
N TYR A 433 37.91 5.47 -47.13
CA TYR A 433 36.88 5.32 -48.16
C TYR A 433 37.38 5.83 -49.52
N LEU A 434 37.94 7.03 -49.59
CA LEU A 434 38.53 7.56 -50.84
C LEU A 434 39.68 6.68 -51.32
N GLY A 435 40.53 6.20 -50.41
CA GLY A 435 41.63 5.30 -50.71
C GLY A 435 41.16 3.95 -51.29
N LEU A 436 40.12 3.36 -50.71
CA LEU A 436 39.50 2.13 -51.18
C LEU A 436 38.78 2.35 -52.52
N LEU A 437 37.99 3.42 -52.67
CA LEU A 437 37.25 3.74 -53.90
C LEU A 437 38.20 4.03 -55.07
N CYS A 438 39.17 4.93 -54.89
CA CYS A 438 40.17 5.21 -55.92
C CYS A 438 41.08 3.99 -56.19
N GLY A 439 41.36 3.20 -55.16
CA GLY A 439 42.16 1.97 -55.27
C GLY A 439 41.46 0.85 -56.05
N THR A 440 40.14 0.70 -55.92
CA THR A 440 39.36 -0.31 -56.65
C THR A 440 38.95 0.17 -58.03
N CYS A 441 38.44 1.41 -58.18
CA CYS A 441 38.04 1.97 -59.47
C CYS A 441 39.22 2.29 -60.38
N GLY A 442 40.36 2.71 -59.82
CA GLY A 442 41.59 2.98 -60.57
C GLY A 442 42.42 1.73 -60.87
N TYR A 443 41.98 0.54 -60.47
CA TYR A 443 42.76 -0.68 -60.64
C TYR A 443 42.74 -1.18 -62.08
N ASP A 444 43.90 -1.12 -62.73
CA ASP A 444 44.16 -1.78 -64.01
C ASP A 444 44.95 -3.09 -63.79
N LYS A 445 44.44 -4.20 -64.33
CA LYS A 445 45.06 -5.53 -64.28
C LYS A 445 46.32 -5.64 -65.15
N ASN A 446 46.42 -4.80 -66.19
CA ASN A 446 47.49 -4.86 -67.19
C ASN A 446 48.60 -3.85 -66.92
N ALA A 447 48.39 -2.90 -66.00
CA ALA A 447 49.39 -1.91 -65.62
C ALA A 447 50.42 -2.49 -64.63
N THR A 448 51.70 -2.27 -64.93
CA THR A 448 52.79 -2.55 -63.98
C THR A 448 52.79 -1.53 -62.83
N PRO A 449 53.39 -1.84 -61.66
CA PRO A 449 53.46 -0.89 -60.54
C PRO A 449 54.03 0.49 -60.88
N THR A 450 54.91 0.57 -61.89
CA THR A 450 55.55 1.79 -62.39
C THR A 450 54.72 2.54 -63.44
N THR A 451 53.66 1.95 -63.98
CA THR A 451 52.78 2.53 -65.02
C THR A 451 51.33 2.67 -64.56
N ARG A 452 51.10 2.80 -63.25
CA ARG A 452 49.75 2.94 -62.69
C ARG A 452 49.08 4.24 -63.12
N GLY A 453 47.77 4.17 -63.38
CA GLY A 453 46.95 5.35 -63.62
C GLY A 453 46.90 6.29 -62.41
N CYS A 454 46.73 7.59 -62.69
CA CYS A 454 46.69 8.66 -61.68
C CYS A 454 45.72 8.35 -60.53
N VAL A 455 44.53 7.82 -60.84
CA VAL A 455 43.50 7.45 -59.85
C VAL A 455 43.98 6.37 -58.86
N SER A 456 44.70 5.35 -59.36
CA SER A 456 45.24 4.28 -58.51
C SER A 456 46.34 4.79 -57.57
N ASN A 457 47.19 5.68 -58.08
CA ASN A 457 48.25 6.31 -57.27
C ASN A 457 47.65 7.17 -56.15
N THR A 458 46.64 7.98 -56.48
CA THR A 458 45.89 8.79 -55.52
C THR A 458 45.22 7.92 -54.45
N GLY A 459 44.67 6.75 -54.81
CA GLY A 459 44.13 5.80 -53.83
C GLY A 459 45.16 5.30 -52.82
N GLY A 460 46.38 4.98 -53.27
CA GLY A 460 47.49 4.62 -52.40
C GLY A 460 47.90 5.75 -51.45
N ASN A 461 47.94 6.99 -51.94
CA ASN A 461 48.25 8.16 -51.13
C ASN A 461 47.19 8.42 -50.05
N PHE A 462 45.90 8.28 -50.37
CA PHE A 462 44.82 8.40 -49.37
C PHE A 462 44.88 7.30 -48.31
N LEU A 463 45.15 6.04 -48.69
CA LEU A 463 45.34 4.96 -47.71
C LEU A 463 46.54 5.23 -46.78
N MET A 464 47.66 5.72 -47.32
CA MET A 464 48.82 6.10 -46.52
C MET A 464 48.55 7.30 -45.61
N ALA A 465 47.79 8.30 -46.09
CA ALA A 465 47.36 9.43 -45.27
C ALA A 465 46.49 8.96 -44.10
N GLY A 466 45.50 8.09 -44.35
CA GLY A 466 44.63 7.51 -43.32
C GLY A 466 45.42 6.74 -42.25
N VAL A 467 46.41 5.94 -42.64
CA VAL A 467 47.32 5.25 -41.71
C VAL A 467 48.13 6.26 -40.88
N THR A 468 48.65 7.31 -41.51
CA THR A 468 49.45 8.35 -40.84
C THR A 468 48.63 9.07 -39.77
N PHE A 469 47.41 9.52 -40.11
CA PHE A 469 46.51 10.15 -39.15
C PHE A 469 46.03 9.19 -38.06
N SER A 470 45.90 7.89 -38.37
CA SER A 470 45.60 6.87 -37.36
C SER A 470 46.72 6.81 -36.32
N PHE A 471 47.98 6.62 -36.73
CA PHE A 471 49.10 6.61 -35.77
C PHE A 471 49.24 7.92 -34.98
N LEU A 472 48.95 9.06 -35.62
CA LEU A 472 49.03 10.37 -34.98
C LEU A 472 47.99 10.56 -33.86
N PHE A 473 46.75 10.10 -34.08
CA PHE A 473 45.62 10.37 -33.18
C PHE A 473 45.17 9.18 -32.34
N SER A 474 45.55 7.94 -32.66
CA SER A 474 45.04 6.75 -31.97
C SER A 474 45.38 6.72 -30.48
N TRP A 475 46.53 7.23 -30.05
CA TRP A 475 46.88 7.30 -28.62
C TRP A 475 45.94 8.27 -27.86
N LEU A 476 45.58 9.39 -28.47
CA LEU A 476 44.68 10.40 -27.89
C LEU A 476 43.23 9.88 -27.83
N LEU A 477 42.79 9.19 -28.89
CA LEU A 477 41.48 8.52 -28.92
C LEU A 477 41.41 7.42 -27.86
N MET A 478 42.43 6.57 -27.76
CA MET A 478 42.45 5.49 -26.77
C MET A 478 42.54 6.03 -25.34
N LEU A 479 43.32 7.10 -25.11
CA LEU A 479 43.37 7.75 -23.80
C LEU A 479 41.98 8.24 -23.37
N THR A 480 41.24 8.87 -24.29
CA THR A 480 39.87 9.30 -24.03
C THR A 480 38.97 8.12 -23.67
N VAL A 481 39.05 7.02 -24.42
CA VAL A 481 38.28 5.79 -24.14
C VAL A 481 38.64 5.20 -22.78
N VAL A 482 39.92 5.13 -22.41
CA VAL A 482 40.33 4.60 -21.09
C VAL A 482 39.79 5.45 -19.95
N VAL A 483 39.93 6.78 -20.05
CA VAL A 483 39.45 7.69 -19.00
C VAL A 483 37.94 7.60 -18.85
N THR A 484 37.17 7.65 -19.94
CA THR A 484 35.70 7.57 -19.89
C THR A 484 35.20 6.19 -19.50
N PHE A 485 35.90 5.12 -19.87
CA PHE A 485 35.56 3.75 -19.48
C PHE A 485 35.76 3.52 -17.99
N ILE A 486 36.92 3.91 -17.43
CA ILE A 486 37.20 3.72 -16.00
C ILE A 486 36.22 4.56 -15.17
N THR A 487 36.07 5.85 -15.50
CA THR A 487 35.19 6.76 -14.74
C THR A 487 33.71 6.43 -14.92
N GLY A 488 33.26 6.27 -16.15
CA GLY A 488 31.85 6.00 -16.47
C GLY A 488 31.41 4.59 -16.06
N GLY A 489 32.25 3.57 -16.27
CA GLY A 489 31.94 2.20 -15.86
C GLY A 489 31.86 2.04 -14.34
N ASN A 490 32.75 2.70 -13.60
CA ASN A 490 32.67 2.74 -12.13
C ASN A 490 31.44 3.52 -11.65
N MET A 491 31.13 4.68 -12.27
CA MET A 491 29.93 5.44 -11.95
C MET A 491 28.66 4.59 -12.13
N GLU A 492 28.57 3.85 -13.23
CA GLU A 492 27.45 2.96 -13.50
C GLU A 492 27.33 1.85 -12.46
N LYS A 493 28.42 1.10 -12.22
CA LYS A 493 28.42 -0.07 -11.33
C LYS A 493 28.33 0.26 -9.84
N LEU A 494 28.96 1.34 -9.38
CA LEU A 494 29.02 1.68 -7.96
C LEU A 494 27.91 2.63 -7.53
N ILE A 495 27.42 3.48 -8.43
CA ILE A 495 26.49 4.56 -8.07
C ILE A 495 25.14 4.32 -8.73
N CYS A 496 25.05 4.29 -10.07
CA CYS A 496 23.75 4.19 -10.76
C CYS A 496 22.97 2.92 -10.41
N GLU A 497 23.58 1.75 -10.57
CA GLU A 497 22.94 0.45 -10.29
C GLU A 497 22.56 0.31 -8.81
N SER A 498 23.42 0.79 -7.91
CA SER A 498 23.18 0.73 -6.47
C SER A 498 22.11 1.73 -5.99
N PHE A 499 21.90 2.81 -6.74
CA PHE A 499 20.83 3.77 -6.49
C PHE A 499 19.48 3.24 -6.95
N ASP A 500 19.43 2.58 -8.11
CA ASP A 500 18.23 1.95 -8.66
C ASP A 500 17.76 0.77 -7.80
N ASP A 501 18.68 -0.14 -7.43
CA ASP A 501 18.40 -1.28 -6.56
C ASP A 501 18.22 -0.91 -5.08
N LYS A 502 18.41 0.37 -4.73
CA LYS A 502 18.32 0.93 -3.36
C LYS A 502 19.30 0.31 -2.35
N THR A 503 20.27 -0.49 -2.81
CA THR A 503 21.26 -1.16 -1.96
C THR A 503 22.18 -0.16 -1.25
N LEU A 504 22.45 0.99 -1.88
CA LEU A 504 23.21 2.07 -1.27
C LEU A 504 22.54 2.63 0.00
N PHE A 505 21.20 2.69 0.02
CA PHE A 505 20.45 3.18 1.19
C PHE A 505 20.45 2.19 2.36
N GLN A 506 20.52 0.88 2.07
CA GLN A 506 20.63 -0.15 3.10
C GLN A 506 21.94 -0.02 3.90
N VAL A 507 23.03 0.38 3.24
CA VAL A 507 24.31 0.64 3.90
C VAL A 507 24.19 1.81 4.87
N ARG A 508 23.51 2.91 4.48
CA ARG A 508 23.28 4.06 5.37
C ARG A 508 22.42 3.70 6.59
N HIS A 509 21.42 2.85 6.44
CA HIS A 509 20.59 2.39 7.58
C HIS A 509 21.32 1.45 8.54
N SER A 510 22.42 0.83 8.10
CA SER A 510 23.18 -0.16 8.87
C SER A 510 24.42 0.41 9.56
N ILE A 511 24.70 1.70 9.35
CA ILE A 511 25.73 2.51 10.01
C ILE A 511 25.01 3.36 11.05
#